data_AF-A0A376P6P5-F1
#
_entry.id   AF-A0A376P6P5-F1
#
_cell.length_a   1.000
_cell.length_b   1.000
_cell.length_c   1.000
_cell.angle_alpha   90.00
_cell.angle_beta   90.00
_cell.angle_gamma   90.00
#
_symmetry.space_group_name_H-M   'P 1'
#
loop_
_entity.id
_entity.type
_entity.pdbx_description
1 polymer ?
#
loop_
_entity_poly.entity_id
_entity_poly.type
_entity_poly.pdbx_seq_one_letter_code
_entity_poly.pdbx_strand_id
1 'polypeptide(L)'
;MNINWRLGEERGEFNVLLANEWLASALESQPVATVSGESWYFFGHCTEVTALPGAPAQWAAIFARFGAKLENVSVGCCGMAGTYGHEAKNHKNSLGNL
;
A
#
# COMPACT_ATOMS: atom_id res chain seq x y z
N MET A 1 -9.69 5.02 -8.63
CA MET A 1 -11.15 5.03 -8.88
C MET A 1 -11.72 6.10 -7.97
N ASN A 2 -12.19 7.22 -8.54
CA ASN A 2 -12.53 8.39 -7.76
C ASN A 2 -13.94 8.20 -7.19
N ILE A 3 -14.07 8.04 -5.87
CA ILE A 3 -15.34 7.92 -5.12
C ILE A 3 -16.25 9.16 -5.24
N ASN A 4 -15.83 10.15 -6.02
CA ASN A 4 -16.40 11.48 -6.18
C ASN A 4 -17.87 11.53 -6.61
N TRP A 5 -18.36 10.56 -7.39
CA TRP A 5 -19.71 10.65 -7.95
C TRP A 5 -20.81 10.40 -6.92
N ARG A 6 -20.52 9.70 -5.82
CA ARG A 6 -21.53 9.33 -4.83
C ARG A 6 -21.88 10.44 -3.84
N LEU A 7 -20.96 11.39 -3.64
CA LEU A 7 -21.07 12.42 -2.60
C LEU A 7 -21.60 13.76 -3.13
N GLY A 8 -21.60 13.97 -4.45
CA GLY A 8 -22.18 15.17 -5.08
C GLY A 8 -21.68 16.48 -4.44
N GLU A 9 -22.61 17.41 -4.19
CA GLU A 9 -22.30 18.69 -3.53
C GLU A 9 -21.97 18.55 -2.03
N GLU A 10 -22.36 17.44 -1.38
CA GLU A 10 -22.05 17.16 0.02
C GLU A 10 -20.64 16.62 0.24
N ARG A 11 -19.85 16.46 -0.83
CA ARG A 11 -18.47 15.95 -0.76
C ARG A 11 -17.63 16.71 0.27
N GLY A 12 -17.76 18.04 0.32
CA GLY A 12 -16.85 18.91 1.06
C GLY A 12 -15.40 18.84 0.56
N GLU A 13 -14.49 19.50 1.26
CA GLU A 13 -13.05 19.39 1.00
C GLU A 13 -12.43 18.28 1.85
N PHE A 14 -11.93 17.24 1.19
CA PHE A 14 -11.13 16.20 1.82
C PHE A 14 -10.01 15.74 0.90
N ASN A 15 -8.91 15.30 1.54
CA ASN A 15 -7.81 14.62 0.87
C ASN A 15 -7.80 13.14 1.27
N VAL A 16 -7.78 12.24 0.29
CA VAL A 16 -7.66 10.80 0.53
C VAL A 16 -6.21 10.43 0.43
N LEU A 17 -5.62 10.04 1.55
CA LEU A 17 -4.24 9.60 1.63
C LEU A 17 -4.15 8.08 1.49
N LEU A 18 -3.06 7.60 0.92
CA LEU A 18 -2.64 6.22 1.08
C LEU A 18 -2.27 5.94 2.55
N ALA A 19 -2.32 4.67 2.95
CA ALA A 19 -2.02 4.28 4.33
C ALA A 19 -0.61 4.71 4.75
N ASN A 20 0.39 4.53 3.88
CA ASN A 20 1.77 4.98 4.08
C ASN A 20 1.91 6.49 4.18
N GLU A 21 1.16 7.26 3.38
CA GLU A 21 1.21 8.73 3.45
C GLU A 21 0.65 9.23 4.78
N TRP A 22 -0.51 8.72 5.19
CA TRP A 22 -1.09 9.05 6.49
C TRP A 22 -0.17 8.63 7.65
N LEU A 23 0.37 7.40 7.59
CA LEU A 23 1.19 6.85 8.66
C LEU A 23 2.52 7.61 8.79
N ALA A 24 3.12 8.06 7.69
CA ALA A 24 4.32 8.90 7.74
C ALA A 24 4.09 10.17 8.57
N SER A 25 2.98 10.88 8.34
CA SER A 25 2.63 12.09 9.10
C SER A 25 2.21 11.78 10.54
N ALA A 26 1.43 10.71 10.75
CA ALA A 26 0.97 10.34 12.09
C ALA A 26 2.12 9.96 13.05
N LEU A 27 3.28 9.57 12.50
CA LEU A 27 4.44 9.15 13.27
C LEU A 27 5.48 10.25 13.51
N GLU A 28 5.31 11.47 12.98
CA GLU A 28 6.30 12.55 13.06
C GLU A 28 6.77 12.87 14.49
N SER A 29 5.89 12.72 15.49
CA SER A 29 6.21 12.96 16.91
C SER A 29 6.72 11.73 17.68
N GLN A 30 6.68 10.54 17.08
CA GLN A 30 7.10 9.31 17.74
C GLN A 30 8.63 9.23 17.90
N PRO A 31 9.16 8.57 18.93
CA PRO A 31 10.60 8.36 19.03
C PRO A 31 11.12 7.48 17.86
N VAL A 32 12.36 7.73 17.45
CA VAL A 32 13.08 6.88 16.49
C VAL A 32 13.85 5.82 17.27
N ALA A 33 13.56 4.55 17.01
CA ALA A 33 14.36 3.45 17.52
C ALA A 33 15.60 3.22 16.65
N THR A 34 16.66 2.68 17.26
CA THR A 34 17.85 2.24 16.52
C THR A 34 17.51 1.01 15.68
N VAL A 35 17.81 1.05 14.39
CA VAL A 35 17.60 -0.08 13.49
C VAL A 35 18.51 -1.25 13.87
N SER A 36 17.94 -2.43 14.06
CA SER A 36 18.67 -3.65 14.42
C SER A 36 17.93 -4.91 13.96
N GLY A 37 18.58 -6.07 14.08
CA GLY A 37 17.98 -7.36 13.71
C GLY A 37 18.03 -7.67 12.21
N GLU A 38 17.27 -8.70 11.82
CA GLU A 38 17.19 -9.17 10.44
C GLU A 38 16.33 -8.24 9.57
N SER A 39 16.54 -8.32 8.25
CA SER A 39 15.80 -7.49 7.29
C SER A 39 14.41 -8.09 7.02
N TRP A 40 13.42 -7.22 7.03
CA TRP A 40 12.10 -7.48 6.46
C TRP A 40 12.13 -7.21 4.97
N TYR A 41 11.26 -7.86 4.21
CA TYR A 41 11.21 -7.73 2.76
C TYR A 41 9.85 -7.19 2.34
N PHE A 42 9.85 -6.07 1.64
CA PHE A 42 8.66 -5.42 1.13
C PHE A 42 8.36 -5.90 -0.28
N PHE A 43 7.16 -6.46 -0.45
CA PHE A 43 6.60 -6.88 -1.73
C PHE A 43 5.47 -5.91 -2.11
N GLY A 44 5.85 -4.76 -2.66
CA GLY A 44 4.88 -3.74 -3.07
C GLY A 44 3.94 -4.26 -4.15
N HIS A 45 2.63 -4.02 -4.00
CA HIS A 45 1.67 -4.38 -5.04
C HIS A 45 1.85 -3.45 -6.26
N CYS A 46 1.69 -3.97 -7.48
CA CYS A 46 1.92 -3.19 -8.70
C CYS A 46 1.09 -1.90 -8.76
N THR A 47 -0.14 -1.92 -8.27
CA THR A 47 -1.00 -0.73 -8.19
C THR A 47 -0.43 0.34 -7.27
N GLU A 48 0.12 -0.05 -6.13
CA GLU A 48 0.69 0.88 -5.15
C GLU A 48 1.95 1.54 -5.70
N VAL A 49 2.89 0.73 -6.20
CA VAL A 49 4.17 1.23 -6.73
C VAL A 49 3.97 2.06 -8.00
N THR A 50 2.96 1.74 -8.82
CA THR A 50 2.63 2.54 -10.02
C THR A 50 1.93 3.85 -9.65
N ALA A 51 1.04 3.84 -8.65
CA ALA A 51 0.34 5.04 -8.20
C ALA A 51 1.28 6.00 -7.46
N LEU A 52 2.23 5.47 -6.69
CA LEU A 52 3.23 6.23 -5.95
C LEU A 52 4.59 5.51 -6.00
N PRO A 53 5.48 5.87 -6.94
CA PRO A 53 6.81 5.27 -7.05
C PRO A 53 7.67 5.41 -5.79
N GLY A 54 7.39 6.40 -4.95
CA GLY A 54 8.05 6.63 -3.65
C GLY A 54 7.54 5.74 -2.50
N ALA A 55 6.48 4.95 -2.69
CA ALA A 55 5.88 4.16 -1.62
C ALA A 55 6.87 3.19 -0.93
N PRO A 56 7.76 2.46 -1.64
CA PRO A 56 8.74 1.59 -0.97
C PRO A 56 9.67 2.33 0.00
N ALA A 57 10.11 3.54 -0.38
CA ALA A 57 10.96 4.35 0.48
C ALA A 57 10.21 4.89 1.71
N GLN A 58 8.94 5.26 1.54
CA GLN A 58 8.09 5.67 2.67
C GLN A 58 7.89 4.52 3.67
N TRP A 59 7.62 3.30 3.18
CA TRP A 59 7.53 2.12 4.04
C TRP A 59 8.84 1.82 4.77
N ALA A 60 9.98 1.93 4.08
CA ALA A 60 11.28 1.76 4.71
C ALA A 60 11.53 2.75 5.84
N ALA A 61 11.16 4.02 5.66
CA ALA A 61 11.26 5.04 6.70
C ALA A 61 10.33 4.76 7.89
N ILE A 62 9.10 4.32 7.63
CA ILE A 62 8.13 3.92 8.66
C ILE A 62 8.70 2.77 9.49
N PHE A 63 9.19 1.71 8.86
CA PHE A 63 9.76 0.55 9.56
C PHE A 63 11.03 0.92 10.35
N ALA A 64 11.90 1.73 9.75
CA ALA A 64 13.13 2.18 10.39
C ALA A 64 12.85 2.95 11.69
N ARG A 65 11.76 3.70 11.75
CA ARG A 65 11.35 4.41 12.97
C ARG A 65 11.06 3.48 14.14
N PHE A 66 10.62 2.26 13.86
CA PHE A 66 10.38 1.21 14.85
C PHE A 66 11.57 0.24 14.99
N GLY A 67 12.73 0.58 14.45
CA GLY A 67 13.95 -0.20 14.60
C GLY A 67 14.06 -1.39 13.64
N ALA A 68 13.17 -1.50 12.65
CA ALA A 68 13.19 -2.56 11.65
C ALA A 68 13.81 -2.10 10.34
N LYS A 69 14.71 -2.91 9.76
CA LYS A 69 15.21 -2.70 8.40
C LYS A 69 14.22 -3.32 7.41
N LEU A 70 13.74 -2.55 6.44
CA LEU A 70 12.84 -3.03 5.39
C LEU A 70 13.50 -2.84 4.02
N GLU A 71 13.70 -3.95 3.31
CA GLU A 71 14.31 -4.00 1.98
C GLU A 71 13.23 -4.13 0.91
N ASN A 72 13.29 -3.29 -0.12
CA ASN A 72 12.36 -3.39 -1.23
C ASN A 72 12.75 -4.54 -2.17
N VAL A 73 11.80 -5.43 -2.46
CA VAL A 73 11.98 -6.50 -3.45
C VAL A 73 11.28 -6.11 -4.75
N SER A 74 12.06 -6.00 -5.82
CA SER A 74 11.50 -5.72 -7.15
C SER A 74 10.69 -6.92 -7.64
N VAL A 75 9.37 -6.77 -7.68
CA VAL A 75 8.43 -7.77 -8.18
C VAL A 75 7.52 -7.19 -9.26
N GLY A 76 7.10 -8.06 -10.19
CA GLY A 76 6.12 -7.71 -11.21
C GLY A 76 4.67 -7.70 -10.71
N CYS A 77 3.75 -7.32 -11.59
CA CYS A 77 2.32 -7.45 -11.34
C CYS A 77 1.93 -8.94 -11.15
N CYS A 78 1.14 -9.23 -10.12
CA CYS A 78 0.62 -10.57 -9.85
C CYS A 78 -0.42 -11.05 -10.88
N GLY A 79 -0.92 -10.16 -11.75
CA GLY A 79 -1.91 -10.48 -12.78
C GLY A 79 -3.36 -10.61 -12.29
N MET A 80 -3.64 -10.31 -11.02
CA MET A 80 -4.97 -10.44 -10.43
C MET A 80 -5.88 -9.23 -10.63
N ALA A 81 -5.36 -8.11 -11.14
CA ALA A 81 -6.15 -6.92 -11.43
C ALA A 81 -6.97 -7.07 -12.74
N GLY A 82 -8.07 -6.34 -12.86
CA GLY A 82 -8.89 -6.30 -14.08
C GLY A 82 -9.87 -7.47 -14.17
N THR A 83 -9.91 -8.16 -15.31
CA THR A 83 -10.88 -9.23 -15.58
C THR A 83 -10.55 -10.56 -14.94
N TYR A 84 -9.45 -10.67 -14.17
CA TYR A 84 -9.00 -11.92 -13.55
C TYR A 84 -10.16 -12.71 -12.94
N GLY A 85 -10.94 -12.12 -12.03
CA GLY A 85 -12.06 -12.80 -11.38
C GLY A 85 -13.31 -13.03 -12.25
N HIS A 86 -13.39 -12.38 -13.41
CA HIS A 86 -14.46 -12.55 -14.41
C HIS A 86 -14.15 -13.66 -15.42
N GLU A 87 -12.89 -14.09 -15.51
CA GLU A 87 -12.50 -15.23 -16.34
C GLU A 87 -12.99 -16.52 -15.68
N ALA A 88 -13.75 -17.34 -16.42
CA ALA A 88 -14.37 -18.57 -15.89
C ALA A 88 -13.36 -19.50 -15.18
N LYS A 89 -12.12 -19.58 -15.69
CA LYS A 89 -11.02 -20.37 -15.10
C LYS A 89 -10.56 -19.87 -13.72
N ASN A 90 -10.75 -18.58 -13.43
CA ASN A 90 -10.27 -17.90 -12.23
C ASN A 90 -11.41 -17.51 -11.27
N HIS A 91 -12.67 -17.64 -11.69
CA HIS A 91 -13.85 -17.29 -10.90
C HIS A 91 -13.87 -17.98 -9.53
N LYS A 92 -13.44 -19.24 -9.42
CA LYS A 92 -13.34 -19.91 -8.11
C LYS A 92 -12.30 -19.26 -7.19
N ASN A 93 -11.17 -18.80 -7.74
CA ASN A 93 -10.10 -18.16 -6.98
C ASN A 93 -10.48 -16.75 -6.51
N SER A 94 -11.38 -16.06 -7.22
CA SER A 94 -11.82 -14.70 -6.89
C SER A 94 -12.93 -14.62 -5.84
N LEU A 95 -13.63 -15.72 -5.57
CA LEU A 95 -14.71 -15.75 -4.57
C LEU A 95 -14.20 -15.75 -3.12
N GLY A 96 -12.90 -16.00 -2.91
CA GLY A 96 -12.35 -16.27 -1.58
C GLY A 96 -12.88 -17.61 -1.05
N ASN A 97 -12.07 -18.32 -0.25
CA ASN A 97 -12.54 -19.56 0.37
C ASN A 97 -13.64 -19.25 1.41
N LEU A 98 -14.90 -19.34 0.98
CA LEU A 98 -16.08 -19.56 1.83
C LEU A 98 -16.50 -21.02 1.72
#